data_AF-A0A2E2C8L9-F1
#
_entry.id   AF-A0A2E2C8L9-F1
#
_cell.length_a   1.000
_cell.length_b   1.000
_cell.length_c   1.000
_cell.angle_alpha   90.00
_cell.angle_beta   90.00
_cell.angle_gamma   90.00
#
_symmetry.space_group_name_H-M   'P 1'
#
loop_
_entity.id
_entity.type
_entity.pdbx_description
1 polymer ?
#
loop_
_entity_poly.entity_id
_entity_poly.type
_entity_poly.pdbx_seq_one_letter_code
_entity_poly.pdbx_strand_id
1 'polypeptide(L)'
;MGWTFPTGVSRQELIRQRTRPWERELNGVLVKSTCLAFCFKGGKCSGVLWAVWERTFEREGEQVERTQRWITCDLITYEGDEWNGKNIDEFQTHHFYVSPQKHLELVSTERYGENADW
;
A
#
# COMPACT_ATOMS: atom_id res chain seq x y z
N MET A 1 -14.40 -10.01 -3.38
CA MET A 1 -14.37 -9.89 -1.91
C MET A 1 -13.70 -8.57 -1.58
N GLY A 2 -14.49 -7.58 -1.17
CA GLY A 2 -13.98 -6.27 -0.78
C GLY A 2 -13.24 -6.36 0.57
N TRP A 3 -12.25 -5.50 0.76
CA TRP A 3 -11.56 -5.36 2.03
C TRP A 3 -12.52 -4.69 3.03
N THR A 4 -12.78 -5.32 4.16
CA THR A 4 -13.57 -4.71 5.25
C THR A 4 -12.67 -3.71 5.99
N PHE A 5 -13.04 -2.44 5.96
CA PHE A 5 -12.34 -1.42 6.74
C PHE A 5 -12.96 -1.29 8.14
N PRO A 6 -12.20 -0.80 9.12
CA PRO A 6 -12.73 -0.56 10.45
C PRO A 6 -13.91 0.43 10.41
N THR A 7 -14.94 0.15 11.20
CA THR A 7 -16.17 0.93 11.25
C THR A 7 -15.99 2.16 12.14
N GLY A 8 -16.68 3.26 11.84
CA GLY A 8 -16.66 4.49 12.65
C GLY A 8 -15.34 5.28 12.62
N VAL A 9 -14.41 4.99 11.71
CA VAL A 9 -13.12 5.72 11.60
C VAL A 9 -13.21 6.89 10.62
N SER A 10 -12.50 7.97 10.94
CA SER A 10 -12.33 9.07 9.98
C SER A 10 -11.43 8.64 8.81
N ARG A 11 -11.55 9.31 7.65
CA ARG A 11 -10.65 9.10 6.50
C ARG A 11 -9.18 9.22 6.89
N GLN A 12 -8.85 10.20 7.73
CA GLN A 12 -7.47 10.44 8.17
C GLN A 12 -6.95 9.27 9.01
N GLU A 13 -7.79 8.76 9.91
CA GLU A 13 -7.44 7.60 10.74
C GLU A 13 -7.30 6.33 9.89
N LEU A 14 -8.20 6.14 8.91
CA LEU A 14 -8.09 5.04 7.96
C LEU A 14 -6.77 5.09 7.17
N ILE A 15 -6.42 6.25 6.60
CA ILE A 15 -5.15 6.43 5.89
C ILE A 15 -3.98 6.13 6.83
N ARG A 16 -4.00 6.66 8.05
CA ARG A 16 -2.94 6.45 9.05
C ARG A 16 -2.76 4.97 9.38
N GLN A 17 -3.85 4.23 9.55
CA GLN A 17 -3.81 2.79 9.81
C GLN A 17 -3.25 2.02 8.62
N ARG A 18 -3.69 2.37 7.40
CA ARG A 18 -3.24 1.71 6.18
C ARG A 18 -1.78 1.99 5.85
N THR A 19 -1.25 3.16 6.21
CA THR A 19 0.14 3.54 5.97
C THR A 19 1.04 3.30 7.19
N ARG A 20 0.54 2.59 8.22
CA ARG A 20 1.30 2.31 9.43
C ARG A 20 2.38 1.26 9.13
N PRO A 21 3.66 1.51 9.50
CA PRO A 21 4.68 0.48 9.39
C PRO A 21 4.32 -0.72 10.26
N TRP A 22 4.72 -1.90 9.81
CA TRP A 22 4.47 -3.14 10.52
C TRP A 22 5.65 -4.08 10.37
N GLU A 23 5.81 -4.94 11.37
CA GLU A 23 6.91 -5.89 11.46
C GLU A 23 6.31 -7.25 11.80
N ARG A 24 6.88 -8.31 11.23
CA ARG A 24 6.52 -9.69 11.59
C ARG A 24 7.75 -10.57 11.55
N GLU A 25 7.80 -11.55 12.44
CA GLU A 25 8.81 -12.59 12.39
C GLU A 25 8.27 -13.81 11.64
N LEU A 26 9.04 -14.33 10.69
CA LEU A 26 8.73 -15.52 9.90
C LEU A 26 9.98 -16.41 9.87
N ASN A 27 9.90 -17.59 10.49
CA ASN A 27 11.01 -18.56 10.50
C ASN A 27 12.35 -17.96 10.95
N GLY A 28 12.34 -17.14 12.00
CA GLY A 28 13.52 -16.44 12.51
C GLY A 28 14.06 -15.35 11.57
N VAL A 29 13.25 -14.87 10.62
CA VAL A 29 13.53 -13.68 9.79
C VAL A 29 12.56 -12.59 10.20
N LEU A 30 13.08 -11.47 10.67
CA LEU A 30 12.34 -10.25 10.94
C LEU A 30 12.07 -9.52 9.62
N VAL A 31 10.81 -9.49 9.23
CA VAL A 31 10.33 -8.80 8.03
C VAL A 31 9.73 -7.47 8.46
N LYS A 32 10.41 -6.36 8.12
CA LYS A 32 9.93 -5.01 8.41
C LYS A 32 9.38 -4.37 7.15
N SER A 33 8.16 -3.85 7.21
CA SER A 33 7.55 -3.10 6.11
C SER A 33 7.30 -1.66 6.52
N THR A 34 7.89 -0.72 5.79
CA THR A 34 7.82 0.72 6.09
C THR A 34 7.20 1.46 4.91
N CYS A 35 6.28 2.39 5.21
CA CYS A 35 5.71 3.27 4.20
C CYS A 35 6.67 4.44 3.95
N LEU A 36 7.18 4.55 2.72
CA LEU A 36 8.13 5.60 2.31
C LEU A 36 7.41 6.87 1.87
N ALA A 37 6.29 6.71 1.16
CA ALA A 37 5.48 7.80 0.65
C ALA A 37 4.05 7.31 0.50
N PHE A 38 3.08 8.20 0.67
CA PHE A 38 1.69 7.92 0.33
C PHE A 38 0.99 9.19 -0.13
N CYS A 39 -0.08 9.02 -0.89
CA CYS A 39 -1.00 10.10 -1.18
C CYS A 39 -2.42 9.57 -1.37
N PHE A 40 -3.40 10.38 -1.00
CA PHE A 40 -4.81 10.09 -1.26
C PHE A 40 -5.31 11.03 -2.35
N LYS A 41 -5.89 10.47 -3.41
CA LYS A 41 -6.49 11.23 -4.52
C LYS A 41 -7.95 10.82 -4.67
N GLY A 42 -8.88 11.76 -4.47
CA GLY A 42 -10.30 11.50 -4.58
C GLY A 42 -11.17 12.59 -3.96
N GLY A 43 -12.47 12.33 -3.91
CA GLY A 43 -13.48 13.19 -3.31
C GLY A 43 -13.71 12.92 -1.82
N LYS A 44 -14.86 13.42 -1.32
CA LYS A 44 -15.25 13.29 0.08
C LYS A 44 -15.55 11.83 0.49
N CYS A 45 -16.22 11.10 -0.39
CA CYS A 45 -16.73 9.75 -0.11
C CYS A 45 -16.09 8.66 -0.97
N SER A 46 -15.07 8.98 -1.77
CA SER A 46 -14.37 7.99 -2.60
C SER A 46 -13.01 8.50 -3.02
N GLY A 47 -12.04 7.60 -3.17
CA GLY A 47 -10.73 7.93 -3.68
C GLY A 47 -9.77 6.76 -3.65
N VAL A 48 -8.54 7.05 -4.04
CA VAL A 48 -7.46 6.07 -4.14
C VAL A 48 -6.35 6.49 -3.21
N LEU A 49 -5.96 5.58 -2.31
CA LEU A 49 -4.76 5.70 -1.50
C LEU A 49 -3.62 4.97 -2.21
N TRP A 50 -2.68 5.75 -2.72
CA TRP A 50 -1.41 5.26 -3.20
C TRP A 50 -0.41 5.23 -2.05
N ALA A 51 0.37 4.16 -1.92
CA ALA A 51 1.47 4.12 -0.99
C ALA A 51 2.66 3.35 -1.58
N VAL A 52 3.87 3.85 -1.33
CA VAL A 52 5.13 3.16 -1.60
C VAL A 52 5.57 2.49 -0.31
N TRP A 53 5.87 1.20 -0.43
CA TRP A 53 6.37 0.38 0.66
C TRP A 53 7.79 -0.06 0.39
N GLU A 54 8.55 -0.18 1.46
CA GLU A 54 9.83 -0.87 1.50
C GLU A 54 9.75 -2.02 2.48
N ARG A 55 10.29 -3.17 2.10
CA ARG A 55 10.43 -4.36 2.93
C ARG A 55 11.87 -4.78 3.05
N THR A 56 12.33 -4.90 4.29
CA THR A 56 13.64 -5.47 4.63
C THR A 56 13.46 -6.79 5.34
N PHE A 57 14.49 -7.63 5.25
CA PHE A 57 14.52 -8.97 5.79
C PHE A 57 15.81 -9.12 6.60
N GLU A 58 15.67 -9.22 7.91
CA GLU A 58 16.79 -9.27 8.84
C GLU A 58 16.76 -10.60 9.63
N ARG A 59 17.89 -11.28 9.78
CA ARG A 59 18.07 -12.39 10.71
C ARG A 59 19.30 -12.10 11.54
N GLU A 60 19.16 -12.10 12.86
CA GLU A 60 20.28 -11.85 13.79
C GLU A 60 21.05 -10.53 13.51
N GLY A 61 20.37 -9.54 12.93
CA GLY A 61 20.96 -8.24 12.56
C GLY A 61 21.60 -8.20 11.16
N GLU A 62 21.64 -9.31 10.43
CA GLU A 62 22.13 -9.38 9.05
C GLU A 62 20.97 -9.39 8.05
N GLN A 63 21.16 -8.67 6.93
CA GLN A 63 20.18 -8.65 5.84
C GLN A 63 20.24 -9.98 5.06
N VAL A 64 19.16 -10.76 5.11
CA VAL A 64 19.12 -12.10 4.48
C VAL A 64 18.54 -12.10 3.07
N GLU A 65 17.71 -11.12 2.74
CA GLU A 65 17.15 -10.94 1.41
C GLU A 65 17.28 -9.49 0.95
N ARG A 66 17.29 -9.29 -0.38
CA ARG A 66 17.32 -7.96 -0.97
C ARG A 66 16.11 -7.15 -0.50
N THR A 67 16.34 -5.86 -0.24
CA THR A 67 15.25 -4.92 0.05
C THR A 67 14.29 -4.87 -1.13
N GLN A 68 13.01 -5.02 -0.85
CA GLN A 68 11.95 -4.96 -1.86
C GLN A 68 11.18 -3.67 -1.72
N ARG A 69 10.73 -3.11 -2.84
CA ARG A 69 9.81 -1.97 -2.84
C ARG A 69 8.68 -2.19 -3.80
N TRP A 70 7.48 -1.75 -3.43
CA TRP A 70 6.30 -1.84 -4.28
C TRP A 70 5.34 -0.69 -4.02
N ILE A 71 4.41 -0.51 -4.94
CA ILE A 71 3.33 0.46 -4.84
C ILE A 71 2.03 -0.29 -4.54
N THR A 72 1.29 0.15 -3.53
CA THR A 72 -0.09 -0.29 -3.27
C THR A 72 -1.07 0.76 -3.76
N CYS A 73 -2.23 0.29 -4.23
CA CYS A 73 -3.34 1.10 -4.69
C CYS A 73 -4.62 0.64 -3.99
N ASP A 74 -4.98 1.28 -2.89
CA ASP A 74 -6.19 0.96 -2.14
C ASP A 74 -7.34 1.85 -2.64
N LEU A 75 -8.38 1.24 -3.21
CA LEU A 75 -9.62 1.93 -3.57
C LEU A 75 -10.51 2.03 -2.34
N ILE A 76 -10.74 3.25 -1.87
CA ILE A 76 -11.46 3.55 -0.64
C ILE A 76 -12.77 4.25 -1.01
N THR A 77 -13.90 3.71 -0.56
CA THR A 77 -15.24 4.31 -0.72
C THR A 77 -15.92 4.44 0.63
N TYR A 78 -16.79 5.44 0.80
CA TYR A 78 -17.58 5.65 2.00
C TYR A 78 -19.06 5.43 1.65
N GLU A 79 -19.63 4.35 2.16
CA GLU A 79 -21.00 3.92 1.88
C GLU A 79 -21.63 3.39 3.18
N GLY A 80 -22.86 3.79 3.49
CA GLY A 80 -23.57 3.29 4.68
C GLY A 80 -22.90 3.63 6.01
N ASP A 81 -22.33 4.84 6.12
CA ASP A 81 -21.54 5.33 7.26
C ASP A 81 -20.22 4.58 7.53
N GLU A 82 -19.81 3.71 6.61
CA GLU A 82 -18.59 2.90 6.72
C GLU A 82 -17.68 3.09 5.51
N TRP A 83 -16.38 2.90 5.74
CA TRP A 83 -15.43 2.81 4.63
C TRP A 83 -15.45 1.38 4.07
N ASN A 84 -15.44 1.25 2.74
CA ASN A 84 -15.44 -0.02 2.02
C ASN A 84 -14.36 -0.05 0.93
N GLY A 85 -13.70 -1.20 0.79
CA GLY A 85 -12.69 -1.45 -0.24
C GLY A 85 -13.33 -2.07 -1.47
N LYS A 86 -13.18 -1.45 -2.64
CA LYS A 86 -13.70 -1.99 -3.90
C LYS A 86 -12.59 -2.62 -4.73
N ASN A 87 -12.96 -3.65 -5.50
CA ASN A 87 -12.06 -4.22 -6.50
C ASN A 87 -11.91 -3.25 -7.67
N ILE A 88 -10.75 -3.30 -8.33
CA ILE A 88 -10.44 -2.42 -9.46
C ILE A 88 -11.42 -2.56 -10.63
N ASP A 89 -11.94 -3.78 -10.84
CA ASP A 89 -12.91 -4.11 -11.89
C ASP A 89 -14.27 -3.44 -11.68
N GLU A 90 -14.60 -3.07 -10.44
CA GLU A 90 -15.86 -2.43 -10.06
C GLU A 90 -15.82 -0.91 -10.27
N PHE A 91 -14.66 -0.33 -10.62
CA PHE A 91 -14.46 1.12 -10.75
C PHE A 91 -14.28 1.54 -12.22
N GLN A 92 -15.25 1.21 -13.08
CA GLN A 92 -15.14 1.42 -14.54
C GLN A 92 -15.17 2.88 -15.04
N THR A 93 -15.21 3.91 -14.17
CA THR A 93 -15.64 5.24 -14.61
C THR A 93 -14.73 6.43 -14.28
N HIS A 94 -13.60 6.28 -13.59
CA HIS A 94 -12.80 7.47 -13.23
C HIS A 94 -11.28 7.27 -13.33
N HIS A 95 -10.62 8.22 -13.99
CA HIS A 95 -9.18 8.31 -14.29
C HIS A 95 -8.25 8.45 -13.06
N PHE A 96 -8.48 7.71 -11.98
CA PHE A 96 -7.66 7.76 -10.76
C PHE A 96 -6.42 6.85 -10.78
N TYR A 97 -6.18 6.16 -11.90
CA TYR A 97 -5.14 5.13 -12.05
C TYR A 97 -3.71 5.64 -12.23
N VAL A 98 -3.51 6.95 -12.32
CA VAL A 98 -2.16 7.49 -12.49
C VAL A 98 -1.50 7.63 -11.11
N SER A 99 -0.62 6.68 -10.79
CA SER A 99 0.32 6.79 -9.68
C SER A 99 1.15 8.07 -9.84
N PRO A 100 1.43 8.83 -8.76
CA PRO A 100 2.28 10.00 -8.86
C PRO A 100 3.68 9.59 -9.35
N GLN A 101 4.24 10.35 -10.30
CA GLN A 101 5.55 10.04 -10.91
C GLN A 101 6.67 9.84 -9.86
N LYS A 102 6.64 10.62 -8.77
CA LYS A 102 7.56 10.47 -7.63
C LYS A 102 7.53 9.09 -6.97
N HIS A 103 6.41 8.37 -7.03
CA HIS A 103 6.30 7.01 -6.49
C HIS A 103 7.04 6.02 -7.39
N LEU A 104 7.01 6.21 -8.72
CA LEU A 104 7.73 5.36 -9.67
C LEU A 104 9.25 5.46 -9.50
N GLU A 105 9.76 6.66 -9.22
CA GLU A 105 11.18 6.88 -8.91
C GLU A 105 11.63 6.10 -7.66
N LEU A 106 10.74 5.93 -6.68
CA LEU A 106 11.04 5.20 -5.43
C LEU A 106 11.06 3.68 -5.61
N VAL A 107 10.44 3.15 -6.67
CA VAL A 107 10.33 1.71 -6.97
C VAL A 107 11.02 1.32 -8.27
N SER A 108 12.11 2.02 -8.63
CA SER A 108 12.83 1.78 -9.89
C SER A 108 13.01 0.28 -10.16
N THR A 109 12.54 -0.16 -11.33
CA THR A 109 12.59 -1.56 -11.75
C THR A 109 14.02 -2.07 -11.87
N GLU A 110 14.98 -1.19 -12.19
CA GLU A 110 16.41 -1.54 -12.27
C GLU A 110 17.00 -1.95 -10.92
N ARG A 111 16.43 -1.47 -9.80
CA ARG A 111 16.95 -1.69 -8.44
C ARG A 111 16.07 -2.60 -7.59
N TYR A 112 14.75 -2.55 -7.80
CA TYR A 112 13.75 -3.24 -6.98
C TYR A 112 12.82 -4.14 -7.81
N GLY A 113 12.88 -4.05 -9.14
CA GLY A 113 12.02 -4.82 -10.05
C GLY A 113 12.72 -6.08 -10.52
N GLU A 114 12.73 -7.11 -9.69
CA GLU A 114 13.09 -8.47 -10.11
C GLU A 114 12.11 -9.46 -9.48
N ASN A 115 11.12 -9.90 -10.25
CA ASN A 115 11.02 -11.34 -10.48
C ASN A 115 11.86 -11.58 -11.74
N ALA A 116 12.75 -12.57 -11.77
CA ALA A 116 13.38 -12.95 -13.04
C ALA A 116 12.48 -13.92 -13.84
N ASP A 117 11.44 -14.45 -13.19
CA ASP A 117 10.62 -15.58 -13.65
C ASP A 117 9.25 -15.19 -14.23
N TRP A 118 9.03 -13.91 -14.56
CA TRP A 118 7.78 -13.38 -15.14
C TRP A 118 7.97 -12.89 -16.57
#